data_AF-A0A512JSB2-F1
#
_entry.id   AF-A0A512JSB2-F1
#
_cell.length_a   1.000
_cell.length_b   1.000
_cell.length_c   1.000
_cell.angle_alpha   90.00
_cell.angle_beta   90.00
_cell.angle_gamma   90.00
#
_symmetry.space_group_name_H-M   'P 1'
#
loop_
_entity.id
_entity.type
_entity.pdbx_description
1 polymer ?
#
loop_
_entity_poly.entity_id
_entity_poly.type
_entity_poly.pdbx_seq_one_letter_code
_entity_poly.pdbx_strand_id
1 'polypeptide(L)'
;MLRRCMQRHRHGEFIRFLNAIEAAVPAGKLIHVVLDNYGSHKHPKTRAWLARNPRWIFHFTPTSASWLNAVEGFFSALTRRRLRRGTFSGVTDLQAAIKRYIAEHNRNARPFVWTKPANDILAALRRAPEPSV
;
A
#
# COMPACT_ATOMS: atom_id res chain seq x y z
N MET A 1 -0.33 11.36 -1.61
CA MET A 1 0.11 9.95 -1.77
C MET A 1 1.52 9.91 -2.35
N LEU A 2 2.46 9.30 -1.63
CA LEU A 2 3.81 9.00 -2.12
C LEU A 2 3.78 7.75 -3.00
N ARG A 3 4.64 7.70 -4.03
CA ARG A 3 4.71 6.57 -4.97
C ARG A 3 6.13 6.32 -5.45
N ARG A 4 6.46 5.07 -5.76
CA ARG A 4 7.65 4.70 -6.54
C ARG A 4 7.30 3.56 -7.51
N CYS A 5 7.71 3.71 -8.77
CA CYS A 5 7.69 2.62 -9.76
C CYS A 5 9.13 2.09 -9.86
N MET A 6 9.32 0.80 -9.63
CA MET A 6 10.64 0.16 -9.69
C MET A 6 10.57 -1.05 -10.62
N GLN A 7 11.70 -1.44 -11.21
CA GLN A 7 11.76 -2.59 -12.13
C GLN A 7 11.53 -3.94 -11.45
N ARG A 8 11.77 -4.02 -10.13
CA ARG A 8 11.61 -5.22 -9.32
C ARG A 8 10.72 -4.90 -8.12
N HIS A 9 10.09 -5.92 -7.57
CA HIS A 9 9.14 -5.81 -6.45
C HIS A 9 9.55 -6.73 -5.30
N ARG A 10 10.82 -6.67 -4.86
CA ARG A 10 11.35 -7.51 -3.78
C ARG A 10 11.53 -6.69 -2.49
N HIS A 11 11.95 -7.36 -1.42
CA HIS A 11 12.20 -6.74 -0.12
C HIS A 11 13.15 -5.52 -0.19
N GLY A 12 14.15 -5.51 -1.09
CA GLY A 12 15.06 -4.38 -1.25
C GLY A 12 14.37 -3.13 -1.79
N GLU A 13 13.49 -3.28 -2.78
CA GLU A 13 12.65 -2.20 -3.28
C GLU A 13 11.63 -1.72 -2.25
N PHE A 14 11.08 -2.65 -1.48
CA PHE A 14 10.18 -2.32 -0.37
C PHE A 14 10.88 -1.44 0.69
N ILE A 15 12.06 -1.85 1.18
CA ILE A 15 12.84 -1.07 2.15
C ILE A 15 13.21 0.30 1.59
N ARG A 16 13.59 0.40 0.31
CA ARG A 16 13.85 1.69 -0.35
C ARG A 16 12.63 2.61 -0.35
N PHE A 17 11.43 2.05 -0.47
CA PHE A 17 10.20 2.83 -0.38
C PHE A 17 9.90 3.26 1.06
N LEU A 18 10.09 2.39 2.05
CA LEU A 18 9.95 2.74 3.46
C LEU A 18 10.87 3.90 3.85
N ASN A 19 12.14 3.87 3.42
CA ASN A 19 13.09 4.96 3.64
C ASN A 19 12.63 6.29 3.00
N ALA A 20 11.95 6.22 1.85
CA ALA A 20 11.43 7.42 1.19
C ALA A 20 10.24 8.02 1.96
N ILE A 21 9.42 7.18 2.58
CA ILE A 21 8.33 7.62 3.47
C ILE A 21 8.91 8.19 4.77
N GLU A 22 9.90 7.52 5.36
CA GLU A 22 10.60 7.96 6.57
C GLU A 22 11.13 9.40 6.42
N ALA A 23 11.78 9.69 5.29
CA ALA A 23 12.28 11.02 4.97
C ALA A 23 11.18 12.07 4.73
N ALA A 24 9.98 11.65 4.32
CA ALA A 24 8.88 12.55 3.97
C ALA A 24 7.92 12.83 5.13
N VAL A 25 7.82 11.91 6.10
CA VAL A 25 6.95 12.08 7.27
C VAL A 25 7.72 12.82 8.37
N PRO A 26 7.18 13.93 8.91
CA PRO A 26 7.82 14.68 9.98
C PRO A 26 8.28 13.81 11.15
N ALA A 27 9.43 14.17 11.74
CA ALA A 27 9.95 13.50 12.92
C ALA A 27 8.95 13.57 14.09
N GLY A 28 8.99 12.57 14.97
CA GLY A 28 8.10 12.46 16.13
C GLY A 28 6.69 11.92 15.84
N LYS A 29 6.32 11.71 14.56
CA LYS A 29 5.05 11.06 14.21
C LYS A 29 5.20 9.54 14.10
N LEU A 30 4.25 8.82 14.69
CA LEU A 30 4.07 7.38 14.47
C LEU A 30 3.59 7.13 13.04
N ILE A 31 4.09 6.06 12.44
CA ILE A 31 3.76 5.62 11.09
C ILE A 31 3.11 4.25 11.18
N HIS A 32 1.79 4.22 11.02
CA HIS A 32 1.03 2.98 10.91
C HIS A 32 0.91 2.58 9.44
N VAL A 33 1.33 1.35 9.14
CA VAL A 33 1.28 0.80 7.78
C VAL A 33 0.38 -0.42 7.78
N VAL A 34 -0.66 -0.38 6.96
CA VAL A 34 -1.52 -1.54 6.70
C VAL A 34 -0.96 -2.28 5.49
N LEU A 35 -0.65 -3.57 5.65
CA LEU A 35 0.04 -4.40 4.67
C LEU A 35 -0.74 -5.69 4.43
N ASP A 36 -0.65 -6.22 3.21
CA ASP A 36 -1.04 -7.60 2.94
C ASP A 36 0.06 -8.58 3.41
N ASN A 37 -0.21 -9.88 3.29
CA ASN A 37 0.68 -10.94 3.74
C ASN A 37 1.84 -11.25 2.76
N TYR A 38 2.16 -10.35 1.83
CA TYR A 38 3.19 -10.59 0.83
C TYR A 38 4.58 -10.83 1.45
N GLY A 39 5.31 -11.81 0.91
CA GLY A 39 6.57 -12.29 1.51
C GLY A 39 7.67 -11.22 1.65
N SER A 40 7.68 -10.20 0.80
CA SER A 40 8.63 -9.08 0.92
C SER A 40 8.45 -8.27 2.21
N HIS A 41 7.22 -8.22 2.76
CA HIS A 41 6.92 -7.51 4.01
C HIS A 41 7.46 -8.25 5.23
N LYS A 42 7.57 -9.58 5.15
CA LYS A 42 8.01 -10.46 6.25
C LYS A 42 9.47 -10.91 6.14
N HIS A 43 10.13 -10.56 5.04
CA HIS A 43 11.51 -10.91 4.80
C HIS A 43 12.42 -10.50 5.98
N PRO A 44 13.42 -11.30 6.39
CA PRO A 44 14.27 -11.01 7.54
C PRO A 44 14.89 -9.60 7.53
N LYS A 45 15.34 -9.14 6.36
CA LYS A 45 15.87 -7.76 6.20
C LYS A 45 14.82 -6.68 6.45
N THR A 46 13.56 -6.92 6.07
CA THR A 46 12.45 -6.00 6.34
C THR A 46 12.13 -5.97 7.84
N ARG A 47 12.11 -7.14 8.51
CA ARG A 47 11.93 -7.22 9.97
C ARG A 47 13.08 -6.53 10.74
N ALA A 48 14.32 -6.74 10.32
CA ALA A 48 15.48 -6.07 10.89
C ALA A 48 15.48 -4.55 10.62
N TRP A 49 14.91 -4.11 9.50
CA TRP A 49 14.67 -2.69 9.25
C TRP A 49 13.60 -2.16 10.21
N LEU A 50 12.47 -2.85 10.37
CA LEU A 50 11.39 -2.44 11.27
C LEU A 50 11.87 -2.31 12.72
N ALA A 51 12.66 -3.28 13.21
CA ALA A 51 13.23 -3.24 14.56
C ALA A 51 14.13 -2.02 14.83
N ARG A 52 14.77 -1.46 13.79
CA ARG A 52 15.61 -0.25 13.90
C ARG A 52 14.81 1.05 13.80
N ASN A 53 13.53 0.98 13.46
CA ASN A 53 12.67 2.14 13.21
C ASN A 53 11.44 2.09 14.14
N PRO A 54 11.60 2.39 15.44
CA PRO A 54 10.58 2.11 16.46
C PRO A 54 9.28 2.92 16.30
N ARG A 55 9.29 3.99 15.50
CA ARG A 55 8.07 4.76 15.19
C ARG A 55 7.17 4.10 14.14
N TRP A 56 7.61 3.00 13.53
CA TRP A 56 6.85 2.26 12.53
C TRP A 56 6.10 1.09 13.15
N ILE A 57 4.81 0.99 12.83
CA ILE A 57 3.94 -0.08 13.30
C ILE A 57 3.30 -0.72 12.07
N PHE A 58 3.59 -2.00 11.86
CA PHE A 58 3.02 -2.79 10.77
C PHE A 58 1.76 -3.50 11.25
N HIS A 59 0.67 -3.33 10.49
CA HIS A 59 -0.60 -4.01 10.67
C HIS A 59 -0.85 -4.89 9.45
N PHE A 60 -0.89 -6.20 9.65
CA PHE A 60 -1.15 -7.15 8.57
C PHE A 60 -2.65 -7.42 8.46
N THR A 61 -3.19 -7.38 7.24
CA THR A 61 -4.55 -7.85 7.00
C THR A 61 -4.62 -9.36 7.14
N PRO A 62 -5.73 -9.93 7.63
CA PRO A 62 -5.93 -11.38 7.68
C PRO A 62 -5.77 -12.04 6.31
N THR A 63 -5.51 -13.34 6.33
CA THR A 63 -5.38 -14.11 5.09
C THR A 63 -6.71 -14.07 4.33
N SER A 64 -6.65 -13.90 3.01
CA SER A 64 -7.84 -13.75 2.14
C SER A 64 -8.74 -12.55 2.47
N ALA A 65 -8.24 -11.55 3.21
CA ALA A 65 -8.97 -10.31 3.53
C ALA A 65 -8.50 -9.09 2.71
N SER A 66 -8.16 -9.31 1.43
CA SER A 66 -7.74 -8.28 0.47
C SER A 66 -8.74 -7.10 0.40
N TRP A 67 -10.04 -7.42 0.50
CA TRP A 67 -11.15 -6.45 0.54
C TRP A 67 -11.06 -5.40 1.67
N LEU A 68 -10.30 -5.67 2.74
CA LEU A 68 -10.08 -4.72 3.82
C LEU A 68 -9.01 -3.67 3.47
N ASN A 69 -8.10 -4.01 2.55
CA ASN A 69 -6.97 -3.18 2.20
C ASN A 69 -7.39 -2.01 1.29
N ALA A 70 -7.43 -0.80 1.87
CA ALA A 70 -7.84 0.42 1.18
C ALA A 70 -7.08 0.70 -0.13
N VAL A 71 -5.82 0.25 -0.22
CA VAL A 71 -5.00 0.43 -1.43
C VAL A 71 -5.58 -0.30 -2.65
N GLU A 72 -6.32 -1.38 -2.44
CA GLU A 72 -6.96 -2.12 -3.53
C GLU A 72 -8.09 -1.32 -4.18
N GLY A 73 -8.82 -0.55 -3.38
CA GLY A 73 -9.81 0.40 -3.89
C GLY A 73 -9.17 1.47 -4.77
N PHE A 74 -8.01 1.97 -4.36
CA PHE A 74 -7.21 2.91 -5.16
C PHE A 74 -6.76 2.26 -6.49
N PHE A 75 -6.21 1.04 -6.45
CA PHE A 75 -5.78 0.35 -7.66
C PHE A 75 -6.96 0.03 -8.60
N SER A 76 -8.11 -0.37 -8.06
CA SER A 76 -9.34 -0.53 -8.85
C SER A 76 -9.75 0.75 -9.57
N ALA A 77 -9.68 1.90 -8.88
CA ALA A 77 -10.00 3.20 -9.47
C ALA A 77 -8.98 3.62 -10.54
N LEU A 78 -7.69 3.45 -10.29
CA LEU A 78 -6.61 3.69 -11.25
C LEU A 78 -6.82 2.83 -12.51
N THR A 79 -7.05 1.53 -12.33
CA THR A 79 -7.25 0.60 -13.44
C THR A 79 -8.46 1.01 -14.27
N ARG A 80 -9.62 1.26 -13.66
CA ARG A 80 -10.83 1.64 -14.41
C ARG A 80 -10.70 2.98 -15.12
N ARG A 81 -10.08 3.99 -14.49
CA ARG A 81 -10.05 5.36 -15.01
C ARG A 81 -8.91 5.63 -15.98
N ARG A 82 -7.80 4.89 -15.90
CA ARG A 82 -6.60 5.19 -16.69
C ARG A 82 -6.01 4.00 -17.43
N LEU A 83 -6.04 2.78 -16.87
CA LEU A 83 -5.31 1.65 -17.46
C LEU A 83 -6.16 0.80 -18.41
N ARG A 84 -7.40 0.47 -18.04
CA ARG A 84 -8.26 -0.49 -18.76
C ARG A 84 -8.55 -0.10 -20.21
N ARG A 85 -8.60 1.19 -20.51
CA ARG A 85 -8.84 1.75 -21.86
C ARG A 85 -7.67 2.58 -22.37
N GLY A 86 -6.52 2.50 -21.71
CA GLY A 86 -5.32 3.21 -22.12
C GLY A 86 -4.51 2.38 -23.10
N THR A 87 -4.02 3.01 -24.16
CA THR A 87 -3.02 2.42 -25.07
C THR A 87 -1.66 3.00 -24.69
N PHE A 88 -0.67 2.14 -24.48
CA PHE A 88 0.67 2.53 -24.06
C PHE A 88 1.71 1.96 -25.00
N SER A 89 2.66 2.79 -25.43
CA SER A 89 3.75 2.36 -26.33
C SER A 89 4.86 1.60 -25.61
N GLY A 90 4.84 1.55 -24.28
CA GLY A 90 5.79 0.80 -23.47
C GLY A 90 5.69 1.12 -21.97
N VAL A 91 6.60 0.52 -21.19
CA VAL A 91 6.62 0.66 -19.72
C VAL A 91 6.82 2.12 -19.27
N THR A 92 7.63 2.90 -19.99
CA THR A 92 7.86 4.32 -19.68
C THR A 92 6.57 5.13 -19.79
N ASP A 93 5.78 4.89 -20.83
CA ASP A 93 4.51 5.58 -21.05
C ASP A 93 3.46 5.14 -20.02
N LEU A 94 3.38 3.84 -19.72
CA LEU A 94 2.54 3.32 -18.64
C LEU A 94 2.90 3.96 -17.29
N GLN A 95 4.19 4.06 -16.97
CA GLN A 95 4.66 4.74 -15.78
C GLN A 95 4.19 6.19 -15.80
N ALA A 96 4.42 6.95 -16.89
CA ALA A 96 4.00 8.34 -17.00
C ALA A 96 2.48 8.52 -16.76
N ALA A 97 1.65 7.63 -17.29
CA ALA A 97 0.20 7.63 -17.06
C ALA A 97 -0.17 7.40 -15.58
N ILE A 98 0.47 6.44 -14.91
CA ILE A 98 0.30 6.20 -13.47
C ILE A 98 0.77 7.42 -12.67
N LYS A 99 1.91 8.00 -13.04
CA LYS A 99 2.49 9.18 -12.39
C LYS A 99 1.53 10.37 -12.46
N ARG A 100 0.94 10.61 -13.63
CA ARG A 100 -0.05 11.67 -13.89
C ARG A 100 -1.32 11.45 -13.08
N TYR A 101 -1.86 10.23 -13.07
CA TYR A 101 -3.05 9.90 -12.27
C TYR A 101 -2.85 10.17 -10.78
N ILE A 102 -1.71 9.77 -10.22
CA ILE A 102 -1.43 9.99 -8.80
C ILE A 102 -1.27 11.48 -8.49
N ALA A 103 -0.66 12.26 -9.40
CA ALA A 103 -0.58 13.72 -9.23
C ALA A 103 -1.96 14.38 -9.25
N GLU A 104 -2.84 13.98 -10.17
CA GLU A 104 -4.23 14.43 -10.22
C GLU A 104 -5.01 14.04 -8.95
N HIS A 105 -4.88 12.79 -8.52
CA HIS A 105 -5.53 12.30 -7.30
C HIS A 105 -5.06 13.07 -6.07
N ASN A 106 -3.76 13.37 -5.97
CA ASN A 106 -3.18 14.09 -4.83
C ASN A 106 -3.69 15.52 -4.70
N ARG A 107 -4.04 16.20 -5.80
CA ARG A 107 -4.59 17.57 -5.74
C ARG A 107 -5.93 17.66 -5.01
N ASN A 108 -6.73 16.61 -5.09
CA ASN A 108 -8.05 16.53 -4.46
C ASN A 108 -8.17 15.27 -3.59
N ALA A 109 -7.10 14.95 -2.87
CA ALA A 109 -7.03 13.72 -2.08
C ALA A 109 -8.12 13.73 -1.00
N ARG A 110 -8.93 12.67 -0.99
CA ARG A 110 -9.92 12.43 0.06
C ARG A 110 -9.48 11.22 0.88
N PRO A 111 -9.70 11.22 2.20
CA PRO A 111 -9.50 10.03 3.00
C PRO A 111 -10.29 8.86 2.40
N PHE A 112 -9.70 7.67 2.44
CA PHE A 112 -10.44 6.46 2.11
C PHE A 112 -11.46 6.19 3.22
N VAL A 113 -12.70 5.91 2.83
CA VAL A 113 -13.80 5.64 3.77
C VAL A 113 -14.29 4.22 3.53
N TRP A 114 -14.27 3.40 4.57
CA TRP A 114 -14.92 2.09 4.53
C TRP A 114 -16.43 2.29 4.51
N THR A 115 -17.10 1.63 3.57
CA THR A 115 -18.56 1.75 3.40
C THR A 115 -19.34 0.86 4.37
N LYS A 116 -18.69 -0.17 4.93
CA LYS A 116 -19.28 -1.06 5.93
C LYS A 116 -19.04 -0.52 7.35
N PRO A 117 -20.03 -0.61 8.26
CA PRO A 117 -19.83 -0.33 9.67
C PRO A 117 -18.71 -1.17 10.28
N ALA A 118 -18.04 -0.62 11.29
CA ALA A 118 -16.94 -1.31 11.98
C ALA A 118 -17.35 -2.67 12.55
N ASN A 119 -18.56 -2.77 13.13
CA ASN A 119 -19.06 -4.04 13.70
C ASN A 119 -19.19 -5.13 12.63
N ASP A 120 -19.65 -4.78 11.43
CA ASP A 120 -19.78 -5.74 10.33
C ASP A 120 -18.42 -6.18 9.79
N ILE A 121 -17.46 -5.24 9.74
CA ILE A 121 -16.07 -5.54 9.39
C ILE A 121 -15.49 -6.53 10.41
N LEU A 122 -15.62 -6.24 11.71
CA LEU A 122 -15.13 -7.10 12.78
C LEU A 122 -15.79 -8.48 12.76
N ALA A 123 -17.10 -8.56 12.52
CA ALA A 123 -17.83 -9.82 12.39
C ALA A 123 -17.41 -10.63 11.15
N ALA A 124 -17.03 -9.98 10.05
CA ALA A 124 -16.45 -10.64 8.89
C ALA A 124 -15.02 -11.12 9.18
N LEU A 125 -14.22 -10.35 9.90
CA LEU A 125 -12.84 -10.70 10.25
C LEU A 125 -12.77 -11.91 11.20
N ARG A 126 -13.72 -12.08 12.11
CA ARG A 126 -13.83 -13.30 12.95
C ARG A 126 -13.97 -14.59 12.15
N ARG A 127 -14.38 -14.50 10.87
CA ARG A 127 -14.50 -15.63 9.95
C ARG A 127 -13.28 -15.79 9.05
N ALA A 128 -12.35 -14.82 9.07
CA ALA A 128 -11.14 -14.86 8.27
C ALA A 128 -10.05 -15.67 8.98
N PRO A 129 -9.21 -16.42 8.25
CA PRO A 129 -8.05 -17.07 8.84
C PRO A 129 -7.06 -16.04 9.39
N GLU A 130 -6.35 -16.41 10.46
CA GLU A 130 -5.27 -15.60 11.01
C GLU A 130 -4.25 -15.20 9.92
N PRO A 131 -3.60 -14.03 10.04
CA PRO A 131 -2.51 -13.67 9.15
C PRO A 131 -1.42 -14.75 9.25
N SER A 132 -0.96 -15.28 8.11
CA SER A 132 0.20 -16.18 8.12
C SER A 132 1.38 -15.43 8.74
N VAL A 133 2.00 -15.91 9.81
CA VAL A 133 3.11 -15.19 10.48
C VAL A 133 4.33 -15.08 9.57
#